data_AF-A0A415L8W3-F1
#
_entry.id   AF-A0A415L8W3-F1
#
_cell.length_a   1.000
_cell.length_b   1.000
_cell.length_c   1.000
_cell.angle_alpha   90.00
_cell.angle_beta   90.00
_cell.angle_gamma   90.00
#
_symmetry.space_group_name_H-M   'P 1'
#
loop_
_entity.id
_entity.type
_entity.pdbx_description
1 polymer ?
#
loop_
_entity_poly.entity_id
_entity_poly.type
_entity_poly.pdbx_seq_one_letter_code
_entity_poly.pdbx_strand_id
1 'polypeptide(L)'
;MRQLKAEYYKMKYSRASKWVLVFMAFIFFIPFVVGNDTLFMTFGDYRNIDSIGWICYIDDMNNVKAAEIARFALSINFFSWIGLIVYITTMVSAEFHQGTIRASVVYGINRTKLFLSKLLVINVHFFILYYIVETALGLGLAWKYGFHYKGEEFLIFIGMVTLNMIAMIGMEAVAVLITVLVKNTGIVAALSCVYFFAGAITYPMVYENFQNQSVLLKAFCVMNPTTYMYNICGYRMTNGIVVGTIMYGMGACLVGIVLMHFALKRQEL
;
A
#
# COMPACT_ATOMS: atom_id res chain seq x y z
N MET A 1 0.49 1.15 -27.11
CA MET A 1 -0.97 0.90 -27.07
C MET A 1 -1.36 -0.58 -27.14
N ARG A 2 -0.90 -1.39 -28.12
CA ARG A 2 -1.28 -2.83 -28.20
C ARG A 2 -0.97 -3.63 -26.92
N GLN A 3 0.21 -3.44 -26.32
CA GLN A 3 0.59 -4.14 -25.07
C GLN A 3 -0.31 -3.79 -23.88
N LEU A 4 -0.57 -2.50 -23.66
CA LEU A 4 -1.44 -2.05 -22.57
C LEU A 4 -2.85 -2.62 -22.69
N LYS A 5 -3.39 -2.69 -23.93
CA LYS A 5 -4.69 -3.31 -24.19
C LYS A 5 -4.70 -4.80 -23.85
N ALA A 6 -3.62 -5.52 -24.16
CA ALA A 6 -3.48 -6.94 -23.83
C ALA A 6 -3.40 -7.15 -22.31
N GLU A 7 -2.59 -6.36 -21.60
CA GLU A 7 -2.48 -6.44 -20.13
C GLU A 7 -3.79 -6.03 -19.44
N TYR A 8 -4.49 -5.03 -19.96
CA TYR A 8 -5.84 -4.68 -19.50
C TYR A 8 -6.83 -5.84 -19.66
N TYR A 9 -6.79 -6.54 -20.79
CA TYR A 9 -7.65 -7.70 -21.01
C TYR A 9 -7.33 -8.83 -20.02
N LYS A 10 -6.03 -9.15 -19.81
CA LYS A 10 -5.60 -10.13 -18.81
C LYS A 10 -6.08 -9.77 -17.40
N MET A 11 -5.95 -8.50 -17.01
CA MET A 11 -6.43 -7.99 -15.73
C MET A 11 -7.95 -8.12 -15.61
N LYS A 12 -8.71 -7.62 -16.58
CA LYS A 12 -10.18 -7.61 -16.56
C LYS A 12 -10.79 -9.01 -16.35
N TYR A 13 -10.18 -10.04 -16.93
CA TYR A 13 -10.69 -11.42 -16.84
C TYR A 13 -9.94 -12.28 -15.81
N SER A 14 -8.97 -11.71 -15.08
CA SER A 14 -8.25 -12.42 -14.04
C SER A 14 -9.17 -12.72 -12.85
N ARG A 15 -9.04 -13.94 -12.30
CA ARG A 15 -9.66 -14.29 -11.02
C ARG A 15 -9.14 -13.40 -9.89
N ALA A 16 -7.86 -13.03 -9.90
CA ALA A 16 -7.27 -12.19 -8.87
C ALA A 16 -7.92 -10.78 -8.84
N SER A 17 -8.24 -10.21 -10.01
CA SER A 17 -8.90 -8.90 -10.09
C SER A 17 -10.36 -8.94 -9.63
N LYS A 18 -11.05 -10.08 -9.79
CA LYS A 18 -12.38 -10.28 -9.18
C LYS A 18 -12.28 -10.40 -7.67
N TRP A 19 -11.32 -11.17 -7.17
CA TRP A 19 -11.10 -11.35 -5.74
C TRP A 19 -10.66 -10.06 -5.04
N VAL A 20 -9.82 -9.22 -5.67
CA VAL A 20 -9.43 -7.94 -5.07
C VAL A 20 -10.64 -7.00 -4.94
N LEU A 21 -11.59 -7.02 -5.88
CA LEU A 21 -12.83 -6.25 -5.77
C LEU A 21 -13.68 -6.73 -4.59
N VAL A 22 -13.87 -8.05 -4.45
CA VAL A 22 -14.60 -8.64 -3.31
C VAL A 22 -13.91 -8.31 -1.99
N PHE A 23 -12.58 -8.40 -1.95
CA PHE A 23 -11.77 -8.04 -0.78
C PHE A 23 -11.92 -6.56 -0.42
N MET A 24 -11.84 -5.65 -1.39
CA MET A 24 -12.05 -4.21 -1.21
C MET A 24 -13.45 -3.90 -0.65
N ALA A 25 -14.48 -4.57 -1.17
CA ALA A 25 -15.83 -4.45 -0.64
C ALA A 25 -15.94 -4.98 0.80
N PHE A 26 -15.26 -6.08 1.13
CA PHE A 26 -15.25 -6.64 2.48
C PHE A 26 -14.58 -5.71 3.48
N ILE A 27 -13.37 -5.21 3.18
CA ILE A 27 -12.63 -4.34 4.10
C ILE A 27 -13.34 -2.99 4.34
N PHE A 28 -14.09 -2.49 3.35
CA PHE A 28 -14.91 -1.29 3.48
C PHE A 28 -15.90 -1.38 4.66
N PHE A 29 -16.48 -2.55 4.93
CA PHE A 29 -17.46 -2.69 6.00
C PHE A 29 -16.82 -2.81 7.39
N ILE A 30 -15.54 -3.17 7.49
CA ILE A 30 -14.87 -3.45 8.76
C ILE A 30 -14.98 -2.27 9.75
N PRO A 31 -14.64 -1.01 9.38
CA PRO A 31 -14.71 0.12 10.33
C PRO A 31 -16.12 0.37 10.87
N PHE A 32 -17.15 0.10 10.06
CA PHE A 32 -18.54 0.30 10.46
C PHE A 32 -19.01 -0.77 11.45
N VAL A 33 -18.59 -2.02 11.23
CA VAL A 33 -18.93 -3.17 12.10
C VAL A 33 -18.21 -3.08 13.44
N VAL A 34 -16.94 -2.72 13.40
CA VAL A 34 -16.06 -2.69 14.57
C VAL A 34 -16.40 -1.51 15.50
N GLY A 35 -16.82 -0.37 14.96
CA GLY A 35 -17.30 0.77 15.76
C GLY A 35 -16.18 1.55 16.47
N ASN A 36 -16.57 2.52 17.31
CA ASN A 36 -15.68 3.51 17.92
C ASN A 36 -14.82 2.99 19.10
N ASP A 37 -14.94 1.70 19.43
CA ASP A 37 -14.37 1.13 20.65
C ASP A 37 -13.19 0.18 20.40
N THR A 38 -12.67 0.15 19.16
CA THR A 38 -11.63 -0.81 18.79
C THR A 38 -10.38 -0.12 18.27
N LEU A 39 -9.24 -0.61 18.73
CA LEU A 39 -7.94 -0.17 18.23
C LEU A 39 -7.30 -1.37 17.54
N PHE A 40 -7.08 -1.28 16.22
CA PHE A 40 -6.42 -2.37 15.49
C PHE A 40 -4.96 -2.46 15.90
N MET A 41 -4.26 -1.33 15.92
CA MET A 41 -2.96 -1.22 16.56
C MET A 41 -2.60 0.23 16.79
N THR A 42 -2.19 0.57 18.01
CA THR A 42 -1.80 1.94 18.36
C THR A 42 -0.57 1.92 19.25
N PHE A 43 0.29 2.92 19.07
CA PHE A 43 1.45 3.16 19.91
C PHE A 43 1.50 4.63 20.30
N GLY A 44 1.68 4.88 21.59
CA GLY A 44 1.58 6.19 22.21
C GLY A 44 0.17 6.50 22.72
N ASP A 45 -0.05 7.77 23.06
CA ASP A 45 -1.37 8.24 23.48
C ASP A 45 -2.32 8.36 22.28
N TYR A 46 -3.19 7.35 22.11
CA TYR A 46 -4.14 7.26 21.00
C TYR A 46 -5.15 8.40 20.95
N ARG A 47 -5.37 9.10 22.08
CA ARG A 47 -6.22 10.29 22.15
C ARG A 47 -5.57 11.53 21.57
N ASN A 48 -4.24 11.52 21.46
CA ASN A 48 -3.47 12.62 20.88
C ASN A 48 -2.92 12.25 19.48
N ILE A 49 -2.54 13.26 18.70
CA ILE A 49 -1.99 13.10 17.33
C ILE A 49 -0.55 12.54 17.35
N ASP A 50 0.11 12.54 18.51
CA ASP A 50 1.48 12.03 18.64
C ASP A 50 1.57 10.49 18.54
N SER A 51 0.44 9.80 18.64
CA SER A 51 0.38 8.36 18.45
C SER A 51 0.38 7.96 16.97
N ILE A 52 1.00 6.82 16.72
CA ILE A 52 1.04 6.18 15.40
C ILE A 52 0.18 4.92 15.44
N GLY A 53 -0.35 4.50 14.30
CA GLY A 53 -1.19 3.30 14.28
C GLY A 53 -2.33 3.31 13.28
N TRP A 54 -3.16 2.29 13.43
CA TRP A 54 -4.45 2.12 12.80
C TRP A 54 -5.52 2.21 13.89
N ILE A 55 -6.20 3.35 13.93
CA ILE A 55 -6.96 3.78 15.10
C ILE A 55 -8.41 4.01 14.67
N CYS A 56 -9.34 3.22 15.21
CA CYS A 56 -10.79 3.39 15.02
C CYS A 56 -11.39 4.03 16.28
N TYR A 57 -11.02 5.30 16.53
CA TYR A 57 -11.41 5.99 17.76
C TYR A 57 -11.64 7.48 17.51
N ILE A 58 -12.70 8.00 18.12
CA ILE A 58 -13.11 9.39 18.21
C ILE A 58 -13.22 9.70 19.71
N ASP A 59 -12.45 10.68 20.17
CA ASP A 59 -12.29 10.95 21.60
C ASP A 59 -13.52 11.66 22.20
N ASP A 60 -14.00 12.70 21.53
CA ASP A 60 -15.18 13.45 21.93
C ASP A 60 -16.24 13.40 20.82
N MET A 61 -17.27 12.59 21.04
CA MET A 61 -18.39 12.44 20.12
C MET A 61 -19.21 13.73 19.94
N ASN A 62 -19.09 14.69 20.86
CA ASN A 62 -19.75 15.99 20.73
C ASN A 62 -18.91 16.99 19.92
N ASN A 63 -17.62 16.71 19.73
CA ASN A 63 -16.68 17.60 19.05
C ASN A 63 -15.70 16.81 18.16
N VAL A 64 -16.28 16.10 17.19
CA VAL A 64 -15.55 15.25 16.25
C VAL A 64 -14.60 16.08 15.38
N LYS A 65 -13.34 15.65 15.27
CA LYS A 65 -12.31 16.33 14.46
C LYS A 65 -12.05 15.60 13.15
N ALA A 66 -11.71 16.36 12.11
CA ALA A 66 -11.30 15.81 10.80
C ALA A 66 -10.18 14.77 10.91
N ALA A 67 -9.21 15.01 11.81
CA ALA A 67 -8.09 14.11 12.05
C ALA A 67 -8.55 12.74 12.57
N GLU A 68 -9.54 12.71 13.46
CA GLU A 68 -10.06 11.45 14.01
C GLU A 68 -10.80 10.65 12.94
N ILE A 69 -11.65 11.31 12.14
CA ILE A 69 -12.30 10.66 10.99
C ILE A 69 -11.28 10.14 9.98
N ALA A 70 -10.22 10.92 9.68
CA ALA A 70 -9.16 10.48 8.78
C ALA A 70 -8.42 9.25 9.31
N ARG A 71 -8.04 9.22 10.59
CA ARG A 71 -7.40 8.06 11.24
C ARG A 71 -8.31 6.84 11.21
N PHE A 72 -9.59 7.04 11.49
CA PHE A 72 -10.60 5.99 11.46
C PHE A 72 -10.76 5.42 10.05
N ALA A 73 -10.92 6.27 9.03
CA ALA A 73 -11.01 5.83 7.64
C ALA A 73 -9.76 5.03 7.21
N LEU A 74 -8.57 5.55 7.56
CA LEU A 74 -7.30 4.92 7.20
C LEU A 74 -6.95 3.68 8.03
N SER A 75 -7.73 3.34 9.07
CA SER A 75 -7.44 2.22 9.97
C SER A 75 -7.34 0.86 9.26
N ILE A 76 -8.03 0.68 8.13
CA ILE A 76 -7.96 -0.56 7.36
C ILE A 76 -6.84 -0.59 6.33
N ASN A 77 -6.02 0.46 6.22
CA ASN A 77 -4.96 0.54 5.21
C ASN A 77 -4.00 -0.64 5.29
N PHE A 78 -3.73 -1.14 6.49
CA PHE A 78 -2.96 -2.35 6.68
C PHE A 78 -3.45 -3.53 5.82
N PHE A 79 -4.77 -3.75 5.77
CA PHE A 79 -5.38 -4.79 4.95
C PHE A 79 -5.27 -4.48 3.46
N SER A 80 -5.47 -3.22 3.06
CA SER A 80 -5.27 -2.77 1.67
C SER A 80 -3.85 -3.06 1.19
N TRP A 81 -2.83 -2.83 2.03
CA TRP A 81 -1.43 -3.07 1.72
C TRP A 81 -1.12 -4.56 1.53
N ILE A 82 -1.65 -5.43 2.40
CA ILE A 82 -1.56 -6.89 2.23
C ILE A 82 -2.29 -7.32 0.94
N GLY A 83 -3.48 -6.77 0.70
CA GLY A 83 -4.25 -7.01 -0.51
C GLY A 83 -3.47 -6.66 -1.78
N LEU A 84 -2.74 -5.54 -1.78
CA LEU A 84 -1.85 -5.16 -2.88
C LEU A 84 -0.73 -6.18 -3.07
N ILE A 85 -0.01 -6.58 -2.01
CA ILE A 85 1.07 -7.58 -2.08
C ILE A 85 0.54 -8.88 -2.70
N VAL A 86 -0.59 -9.40 -2.21
CA VAL A 86 -1.16 -10.66 -2.72
C VAL A 86 -1.60 -10.50 -4.18
N TYR A 87 -2.24 -9.38 -4.51
CA TYR A 87 -2.71 -9.11 -5.87
C TYR A 87 -1.55 -8.99 -6.87
N ILE A 88 -0.53 -8.18 -6.56
CA ILE A 88 0.62 -7.94 -7.44
C ILE A 88 1.41 -9.22 -7.67
N THR A 89 1.74 -9.93 -6.59
CA THR A 89 2.53 -11.16 -6.66
C THR A 89 1.82 -12.24 -7.45
N THR A 90 0.50 -12.38 -7.29
CA THR A 90 -0.33 -13.30 -8.08
C THR A 90 -0.33 -12.94 -9.57
N MET A 91 -0.60 -11.68 -9.89
CA MET A 91 -0.70 -11.20 -11.28
C MET A 91 0.62 -11.25 -12.03
N VAL A 92 1.74 -11.01 -11.33
CA VAL A 92 3.08 -11.06 -11.91
C VAL A 92 3.58 -12.50 -11.99
N SER A 93 3.38 -13.32 -10.96
CA SER A 93 3.80 -14.74 -10.97
C SER A 93 3.12 -15.54 -12.08
N ALA A 94 1.88 -15.19 -12.43
CA ALA A 94 1.15 -15.82 -13.51
C ALA A 94 1.92 -15.80 -14.84
N GLU A 95 2.73 -14.76 -15.10
CA GLU A 95 3.52 -14.69 -16.33
C GLU A 95 4.59 -15.77 -16.43
N PHE A 96 5.16 -16.16 -15.29
CA PHE A 96 6.15 -17.22 -15.22
C PHE A 96 5.50 -18.60 -15.26
N HIS A 97 4.40 -18.80 -14.52
CA HIS A 97 3.75 -20.11 -14.41
C HIS A 97 3.01 -20.52 -15.68
N GLN A 98 2.38 -19.56 -16.37
CA GLN A 98 1.63 -19.82 -17.60
C GLN A 98 2.50 -19.71 -18.86
N GLY A 99 3.78 -19.37 -18.72
CA GLY A 99 4.71 -19.21 -19.85
C GLY A 99 4.39 -18.04 -20.78
N THR A 100 3.49 -17.13 -20.40
CA THR A 100 3.08 -15.99 -21.25
C THR A 100 4.21 -14.99 -21.47
N ILE A 101 5.21 -14.97 -20.58
CA ILE A 101 6.46 -14.23 -20.80
C ILE A 101 7.25 -14.78 -22.00
N ARG A 102 7.36 -16.10 -22.14
CA ARG A 102 8.05 -16.76 -23.28
C ARG A 102 7.33 -16.43 -24.58
N ALA A 103 6.01 -16.62 -24.60
CA ALA A 103 5.19 -16.30 -25.77
C ALA A 103 5.37 -14.84 -26.20
N SER A 104 5.33 -13.90 -25.25
CA SER A 104 5.51 -12.47 -25.54
C SER A 104 6.87 -12.16 -26.17
N VAL A 105 7.94 -12.80 -25.72
CA VAL A 105 9.28 -12.62 -26.29
C VAL A 105 9.39 -13.20 -27.71
N VAL A 106 8.76 -14.33 -28.00
CA VAL A 106 8.69 -14.89 -29.36
C VAL A 106 8.00 -13.93 -30.33
N TYR A 107 6.96 -13.22 -29.88
CA TYR A 107 6.31 -12.15 -30.65
C TYR A 107 7.10 -10.81 -30.66
N GLY A 108 8.36 -10.80 -30.23
CA GLY A 108 9.24 -9.64 -30.30
C GLY A 108 9.01 -8.59 -29.20
N ILE A 109 8.26 -8.90 -28.15
CA ILE A 109 8.00 -7.97 -27.04
C ILE A 109 9.14 -8.02 -26.03
N ASN A 110 9.76 -6.86 -25.75
CA ASN A 110 10.78 -6.75 -24.71
C ASN A 110 10.18 -7.06 -23.32
N ARG A 111 10.89 -7.89 -22.53
CA ARG A 111 10.47 -8.34 -21.18
C ARG A 111 10.20 -7.18 -20.21
N THR A 112 11.07 -6.16 -20.18
CA THR A 112 10.86 -5.00 -19.31
C THR A 112 9.64 -4.20 -19.72
N LYS A 113 9.41 -4.03 -21.03
CA LYS A 113 8.23 -3.34 -21.54
C LYS A 113 6.93 -4.09 -21.21
N LEU A 114 6.95 -5.42 -21.27
CA LEU A 114 5.85 -6.28 -20.83
C LEU A 114 5.51 -6.03 -19.36
N PHE A 115 6.51 -6.11 -18.46
CA PHE A 115 6.31 -5.91 -17.03
C PHE A 115 5.86 -4.49 -16.71
N LEU A 116 6.50 -3.45 -17.24
CA LEU A 116 6.08 -2.06 -17.03
C LEU A 116 4.63 -1.82 -17.48
N SER A 117 4.23 -2.39 -18.63
CA SER A 117 2.85 -2.28 -19.10
C SER A 117 1.86 -2.98 -18.16
N LYS A 118 2.25 -4.14 -17.61
CA LYS A 118 1.44 -4.88 -16.65
C LYS A 118 1.30 -4.13 -15.33
N LEU A 119 2.41 -3.70 -14.74
CA LEU A 119 2.44 -2.94 -13.48
C LEU A 119 1.58 -1.68 -13.58
N LEU A 120 1.68 -0.94 -14.69
CA LEU A 120 0.83 0.23 -14.92
C LEU A 120 -0.66 -0.11 -14.89
N VAL A 121 -1.08 -1.14 -15.62
CA VAL A 121 -2.50 -1.53 -15.71
C VAL A 121 -3.05 -1.98 -14.37
N ILE A 122 -2.32 -2.82 -13.65
CA ILE A 122 -2.79 -3.37 -12.37
C ILE A 122 -2.77 -2.32 -11.26
N ASN A 123 -1.80 -1.41 -11.26
CA ASN A 123 -1.76 -0.30 -10.31
C ASN A 123 -2.87 0.70 -10.55
N VAL A 124 -3.16 1.07 -11.81
CA VAL A 124 -4.31 1.92 -12.12
C VAL A 124 -5.60 1.27 -11.61
N HIS A 125 -5.79 -0.04 -11.84
CA HIS A 125 -6.96 -0.74 -11.35
C HIS A 125 -7.05 -0.77 -9.81
N PHE A 126 -5.97 -1.16 -9.15
CA PHE A 126 -5.93 -1.28 -7.70
C PHE A 126 -6.11 0.08 -7.02
N PHE A 127 -5.41 1.11 -7.48
CA PHE A 127 -5.47 2.42 -6.87
C PHE A 127 -6.80 3.12 -7.11
N ILE A 128 -7.47 2.91 -8.25
CA ILE A 128 -8.86 3.38 -8.40
C ILE A 128 -9.76 2.76 -7.33
N LEU A 129 -9.67 1.44 -7.11
CA LEU A 129 -10.47 0.77 -6.08
C LEU A 129 -10.12 1.28 -4.68
N TYR A 130 -8.83 1.40 -4.37
CA TYR A 130 -8.34 1.94 -3.11
C TYR A 130 -8.86 3.37 -2.85
N TYR A 131 -8.74 4.30 -3.80
CA TYR A 131 -9.28 5.65 -3.65
C TYR A 131 -10.79 5.65 -3.43
N ILE A 132 -11.54 4.81 -4.14
CA ILE A 132 -12.99 4.69 -3.94
C ILE A 132 -13.29 4.24 -2.51
N VAL A 133 -12.63 3.19 -2.03
CA VAL A 133 -12.83 2.63 -0.68
C VAL A 133 -12.48 3.66 0.38
N GLU A 134 -11.28 4.25 0.33
CA GLU A 134 -10.83 5.21 1.35
C GLU A 134 -11.69 6.47 1.36
N THR A 135 -12.05 7.00 0.18
CA THR A 135 -12.92 8.18 0.10
C THR A 135 -14.32 7.86 0.63
N ALA A 136 -14.87 6.69 0.28
CA ALA A 136 -16.16 6.25 0.80
C ALA A 136 -16.13 6.04 2.32
N LEU A 137 -15.02 5.56 2.88
CA LEU A 137 -14.82 5.46 4.32
C LEU A 137 -14.76 6.83 4.99
N GLY A 138 -13.96 7.75 4.47
CA GLY A 138 -13.88 9.12 5.01
C GLY A 138 -15.25 9.79 5.04
N LEU A 139 -15.99 9.73 3.93
CA LEU A 139 -17.33 10.32 3.85
C LEU A 139 -18.38 9.56 4.68
N GLY A 140 -18.36 8.23 4.65
CA GLY A 140 -19.33 7.41 5.37
C GLY A 140 -19.15 7.47 6.88
N LEU A 141 -17.92 7.52 7.37
CA LEU A 141 -17.62 7.71 8.79
C LEU A 141 -17.93 9.14 9.23
N ALA A 142 -17.60 10.15 8.42
CA ALA A 142 -18.01 11.53 8.70
C ALA A 142 -19.53 11.62 8.86
N TRP A 143 -20.29 11.01 7.95
CA TRP A 143 -21.75 10.96 8.04
C TRP A 143 -22.24 10.22 9.29
N LYS A 144 -21.70 9.04 9.59
CA LYS A 144 -22.06 8.24 10.78
C LYS A 144 -21.88 9.01 12.08
N TYR A 145 -20.84 9.84 12.17
CA TYR A 145 -20.49 10.58 13.38
C TYR A 145 -20.88 12.06 13.34
N GLY A 146 -21.72 12.48 12.39
CA GLY A 146 -22.24 13.85 12.29
C GLY A 146 -21.19 14.91 11.92
N PHE A 147 -20.03 14.50 11.44
CA PHE A 147 -18.95 15.40 11.04
C PHE A 147 -19.12 15.87 9.60
N HIS A 148 -18.81 17.14 9.33
CA HIS A 148 -18.85 17.73 8.00
C HIS A 148 -17.48 18.31 7.66
N TYR A 149 -16.85 17.75 6.62
CA TYR A 149 -15.55 18.24 6.16
C TYR A 149 -15.64 19.67 5.65
N LYS A 150 -14.69 20.51 6.08
CA LYS A 150 -14.29 21.69 5.30
C LYS A 150 -13.50 21.27 4.08
N GLY A 151 -13.48 22.10 3.03
CA GLY A 151 -12.74 21.82 1.79
C GLY A 151 -11.26 21.52 2.05
N GLU A 152 -10.59 22.29 2.91
CA GLU A 152 -9.19 22.09 3.27
C GLU A 152 -8.95 20.77 4.01
N GLU A 153 -9.83 20.41 4.95
CA GLU A 153 -9.74 19.17 5.72
C GLU A 153 -9.91 17.94 4.82
N PHE A 154 -10.84 18.02 3.86
CA PHE A 154 -11.02 16.95 2.88
C PHE A 154 -9.82 16.83 1.93
N LEU A 155 -9.24 17.95 1.50
CA LEU A 155 -8.01 17.94 0.69
C LEU A 155 -6.83 17.33 1.44
N ILE A 156 -6.68 17.61 2.75
CA ILE A 156 -5.67 16.98 3.59
C ILE A 156 -5.89 15.47 3.64
N PHE A 157 -7.13 15.02 3.86
CA PHE A 157 -7.48 13.60 3.86
C PHE A 157 -7.11 12.91 2.53
N ILE A 158 -7.49 13.50 1.39
CA ILE A 158 -7.11 12.98 0.06
C ILE A 158 -5.58 12.99 -0.12
N GLY A 159 -4.88 14.00 0.41
CA GLY A 159 -3.42 14.06 0.44
C GLY A 159 -2.80 12.88 1.21
N MET A 160 -3.39 12.50 2.35
CA MET A 160 -2.95 11.34 3.12
C MET A 160 -3.19 10.02 2.37
N VAL A 161 -4.36 9.85 1.76
CA VAL A 161 -4.68 8.69 0.90
C VAL A 161 -3.65 8.58 -0.22
N THR A 162 -3.28 9.72 -0.83
CA THR A 162 -2.27 9.81 -1.89
C THR A 162 -0.87 9.45 -1.39
N LEU A 163 -0.49 9.89 -0.19
CA LEU A 163 0.80 9.54 0.39
C LEU A 163 0.90 8.04 0.71
N ASN A 164 -0.17 7.43 1.21
CA ASN A 164 -0.25 5.98 1.37
C ASN A 164 -0.11 5.25 0.02
N MET A 165 -0.74 5.74 -1.06
CA MET A 165 -0.55 5.21 -2.41
C MET A 165 0.94 5.26 -2.83
N ILE A 166 1.62 6.38 -2.60
CA ILE A 166 3.03 6.52 -2.96
C ILE A 166 3.90 5.53 -2.16
N ALA A 167 3.64 5.35 -0.86
CA ALA A 167 4.33 4.35 -0.05
C ALA A 167 4.06 2.92 -0.55
N MET A 168 2.82 2.61 -0.94
CA MET A 168 2.44 1.33 -1.52
C MET A 168 3.21 1.02 -2.81
N ILE A 169 3.43 2.00 -3.69
CA ILE A 169 4.24 1.84 -4.91
C ILE A 169 5.69 1.41 -4.57
N GLY A 170 6.28 1.97 -3.51
CA GLY A 170 7.63 1.60 -3.09
C GLY A 170 7.72 0.15 -2.60
N MET A 171 6.74 -0.27 -1.80
CA MET A 171 6.62 -1.65 -1.32
C MET A 171 6.36 -2.64 -2.47
N GLU A 172 5.51 -2.26 -3.42
CA GLU A 172 5.21 -3.04 -4.62
C GLU A 172 6.49 -3.33 -5.41
N ALA A 173 7.37 -2.34 -5.57
CA ALA A 173 8.64 -2.51 -6.28
C ALA A 173 9.52 -3.62 -5.66
N VAL A 174 9.53 -3.72 -4.33
CA VAL A 174 10.22 -4.81 -3.60
C VAL A 174 9.54 -6.15 -3.87
N ALA A 175 8.21 -6.22 -3.76
CA ALA A 175 7.46 -7.45 -4.00
C ALA A 175 7.62 -7.97 -5.45
N VAL A 176 7.63 -7.07 -6.44
CA VAL A 176 7.86 -7.40 -7.85
C VAL A 176 9.27 -7.94 -8.06
N LEU A 177 10.28 -7.32 -7.45
CA LEU A 177 11.67 -7.79 -7.54
C LEU A 177 11.80 -9.21 -6.98
N ILE A 178 11.24 -9.48 -5.79
CA ILE A 178 11.21 -10.82 -5.19
C ILE A 178 10.47 -11.79 -6.13
N THR A 179 9.35 -11.37 -6.71
CA THR A 179 8.58 -12.20 -7.66
C THR A 179 9.41 -12.62 -8.87
N VAL A 180 10.14 -11.68 -9.48
CA VAL A 180 10.97 -11.92 -10.67
C VAL A 180 12.14 -12.85 -10.35
N LEU A 181 12.72 -12.75 -9.15
CA LEU A 181 13.87 -13.56 -8.74
C LEU A 181 13.48 -14.98 -8.32
N VAL A 182 12.41 -15.14 -7.53
CA VAL A 182 12.04 -16.40 -6.89
C VAL A 182 11.08 -17.24 -7.75
N LYS A 183 10.18 -16.59 -8.49
CA LYS A 183 9.21 -17.23 -9.41
C LYS A 183 8.30 -18.30 -8.76
N ASN A 184 8.19 -18.33 -7.44
CA ASN A 184 7.27 -19.19 -6.70
C ASN A 184 6.30 -18.31 -5.91
N THR A 185 5.01 -18.35 -6.25
CA THR A 185 4.01 -17.42 -5.69
C THR A 185 3.88 -17.52 -4.16
N GLY A 186 3.94 -18.74 -3.60
CA GLY A 186 3.81 -18.95 -2.15
C GLY A 186 5.00 -18.36 -1.38
N ILE A 187 6.23 -18.65 -1.83
CA ILE A 187 7.45 -18.12 -1.21
C ILE A 187 7.52 -16.59 -1.36
N VAL A 188 7.17 -16.06 -2.53
CA VAL A 188 7.17 -14.63 -2.82
C VAL A 188 6.19 -13.89 -1.90
N ALA A 189 4.96 -14.39 -1.75
CA ALA A 189 3.99 -13.80 -0.85
C ALA A 189 4.48 -13.85 0.61
N ALA A 190 5.03 -14.98 1.05
CA ALA A 190 5.58 -15.12 2.39
C ALA A 190 6.72 -14.12 2.67
N LEU A 191 7.71 -14.02 1.77
CA LEU A 191 8.85 -13.10 1.93
C LEU A 191 8.41 -11.64 1.92
N SER A 192 7.47 -11.28 1.04
CA SER A 192 6.94 -9.92 0.95
C SER A 192 6.19 -9.53 2.22
N CYS A 193 5.36 -10.45 2.75
CA CYS A 193 4.68 -10.27 4.02
C CYS A 193 5.67 -10.20 5.20
N VAL A 194 6.68 -11.07 5.27
CA VAL A 194 7.70 -11.02 6.35
C VAL A 194 8.41 -9.67 6.37
N TYR A 195 8.81 -9.15 5.20
CA TYR A 195 9.42 -7.83 5.11
C TYR A 195 8.47 -6.72 5.60
N PHE A 196 7.20 -6.77 5.19
CA PHE A 196 6.17 -5.83 5.66
C PHE A 196 5.97 -5.92 7.19
N PHE A 197 5.75 -7.12 7.73
CA PHE A 197 5.56 -7.34 9.17
C PHE A 197 6.78 -7.01 10.01
N ALA A 198 7.98 -7.25 9.50
CA ALA A 198 9.21 -6.90 10.21
C ALA A 198 9.27 -5.39 10.49
N GLY A 199 8.89 -4.56 9.52
CA GLY A 199 8.73 -3.12 9.75
C GLY A 199 7.53 -2.80 10.64
N ALA A 200 6.42 -3.52 10.47
CA ALA A 200 5.21 -3.32 11.26
C ALA A 200 5.48 -3.50 12.77
N ILE A 201 6.42 -4.38 13.13
CA ILE A 201 6.83 -4.62 14.51
C ILE A 201 7.94 -3.66 14.92
N THR A 202 8.97 -3.50 14.09
CA THR A 202 10.20 -2.81 14.50
C THR A 202 10.01 -1.31 14.68
N TYR A 203 9.36 -0.63 13.73
CA TYR A 203 9.26 0.84 13.78
C TYR A 203 8.50 1.32 15.03
N PRO A 204 7.33 0.73 15.39
CA PRO A 204 6.63 1.15 16.59
C PRO A 204 7.35 0.86 17.91
N MET A 205 8.31 -0.07 17.95
CA MET A 205 9.11 -0.28 19.16
C MET A 205 10.11 0.85 19.40
N VAL A 206 10.40 1.68 18.38
CA VAL A 206 11.46 2.69 18.46
C VAL A 206 11.05 4.08 18.00
N TYR A 207 9.78 4.31 17.67
CA TYR A 207 9.32 5.56 17.04
C TYR A 207 9.48 6.80 17.94
N GLU A 208 9.34 6.66 19.27
CA GLU A 208 9.47 7.77 20.23
C GLU A 208 10.89 8.34 20.26
N ASN A 209 11.88 7.45 20.32
CA ASN A 209 13.31 7.79 20.41
C ASN A 209 14.07 7.47 19.12
N PHE A 210 13.40 7.54 17.97
CA PHE A 210 13.92 7.04 16.69
C PHE A 210 15.26 7.65 16.30
N GLN A 211 15.47 8.93 16.58
CA GLN A 211 16.71 9.64 16.23
C GLN A 211 17.94 9.10 16.97
N ASN A 212 17.74 8.63 18.20
CA ASN A 212 18.79 8.11 19.09
C ASN A 212 19.14 6.63 18.80
N GLN A 213 18.44 5.99 17.86
CA GLN A 213 18.69 4.61 17.49
C GLN A 213 19.93 4.44 16.61
N SER A 214 20.42 3.20 16.53
CA SER A 214 21.54 2.84 15.69
C SER A 214 21.29 3.16 14.21
N VAL A 215 22.36 3.43 13.46
CA VAL A 215 22.28 3.77 12.03
C VAL A 215 21.62 2.64 11.23
N LEU A 216 21.93 1.37 11.55
CA LEU A 216 21.35 0.21 10.89
C LEU A 216 19.84 0.11 11.12
N LEU A 217 19.38 0.34 12.35
CA LEU A 217 17.96 0.30 12.67
C LEU A 217 17.18 1.42 11.98
N LYS A 218 17.76 2.63 11.95
CA LYS A 218 17.19 3.76 11.20
C LYS A 218 17.11 3.46 9.71
N ALA A 219 18.17 2.92 9.12
CA ALA A 219 18.19 2.54 7.71
C ALA A 219 17.12 1.48 7.40
N PHE A 220 16.99 0.44 8.24
CA PHE A 220 15.94 -0.56 8.08
C PHE A 220 14.54 0.07 8.10
N CYS A 221 14.24 0.93 9.08
CA CYS A 221 12.92 1.55 9.19
C CYS A 221 12.63 2.51 8.02
N VAL A 222 13.58 3.35 7.61
CA VAL A 222 13.41 4.26 6.46
C VAL A 222 13.24 3.50 5.15
N MET A 223 13.89 2.35 5.02
CA MET A 223 13.71 1.47 3.86
C MET A 223 12.45 0.60 3.97
N ASN A 224 11.70 0.62 5.08
CA ASN A 224 10.51 -0.19 5.25
C ASN A 224 9.24 0.67 5.10
N PRO A 225 8.27 0.24 4.28
CA PRO A 225 7.12 1.08 3.96
C PRO A 225 6.19 1.30 5.17
N THR A 226 6.19 0.41 6.17
CA THR A 226 5.31 0.54 7.35
C THR A 226 5.62 1.76 8.20
N THR A 227 6.87 2.21 8.23
CA THR A 227 7.27 3.45 8.89
C THR A 227 6.41 4.61 8.43
N TYR A 228 6.21 4.73 7.12
CA TYR A 228 5.39 5.78 6.54
C TYR A 228 3.91 5.54 6.79
N MET A 229 3.43 4.31 6.56
CA MET A 229 2.02 3.95 6.79
C MET A 229 1.55 4.29 8.20
N TYR A 230 2.32 3.94 9.24
CA TYR A 230 1.94 4.21 10.63
C TYR A 230 1.79 5.69 10.93
N ASN A 231 2.70 6.52 10.43
CA ASN A 231 2.62 7.95 10.64
C ASN A 231 1.46 8.55 9.84
N ILE A 232 1.27 8.12 8.59
CA ILE A 232 0.17 8.62 7.75
C ILE A 232 -1.17 8.22 8.36
N CYS A 233 -1.39 6.94 8.65
CA CYS A 233 -2.64 6.46 9.25
C CYS A 233 -2.86 7.02 10.67
N GLY A 234 -1.77 7.33 11.39
CA GLY A 234 -1.81 8.00 12.69
C GLY A 234 -2.06 9.51 12.63
N TYR A 235 -2.16 10.11 11.44
CA TYR A 235 -2.25 11.57 11.22
C TYR A 235 -0.98 12.36 11.62
N ARG A 236 0.14 11.67 11.85
CA ARG A 236 1.44 12.28 12.20
C ARG A 236 2.21 12.75 10.97
N MET A 237 1.66 13.76 10.29
CA MET A 237 2.10 14.25 8.98
C MET A 237 3.21 15.31 9.05
N THR A 238 4.33 15.01 9.72
CA THR A 238 5.48 15.94 9.74
C THR A 238 6.13 16.07 8.36
N ASN A 239 6.79 17.20 8.08
CA ASN A 239 7.50 17.43 6.81
C ASN A 239 8.49 16.30 6.48
N GLY A 240 9.20 15.77 7.49
CA GLY A 240 10.12 14.65 7.31
C GLY A 240 9.43 13.36 6.87
N ILE A 241 8.22 13.07 7.39
CA ILE A 241 7.43 11.91 6.97
C ILE A 241 6.90 12.10 5.55
N VAL A 242 6.37 13.27 5.21
CA VAL A 242 5.85 13.55 3.86
C VAL A 242 6.95 13.40 2.81
N VAL A 243 8.08 14.10 3.00
CA VAL A 243 9.23 14.02 2.09
C VAL A 243 9.81 12.62 2.07
N GLY A 244 9.97 11.99 3.23
CA GLY A 244 10.47 10.62 3.35
C GLY A 244 9.59 9.62 2.60
N THR A 245 8.26 9.78 2.65
CA THR A 245 7.31 8.92 1.92
C THR A 245 7.48 9.05 0.42
N ILE A 246 7.61 10.29 -0.08
CA ILE A 246 7.82 10.55 -1.51
C ILE A 246 9.16 9.98 -1.97
N MET A 247 10.23 10.21 -1.20
CA MET A 247 11.56 9.68 -1.48
C MET A 247 11.56 8.15 -1.49
N TYR A 248 10.93 7.52 -0.50
CA TYR A 248 10.80 6.08 -0.43
C TYR A 248 10.02 5.53 -1.63
N GLY A 249 8.80 6.02 -1.88
CA GLY A 249 7.93 5.51 -2.94
C GLY A 249 8.53 5.65 -4.32
N MET A 250 8.99 6.86 -4.67
CA MET A 250 9.57 7.15 -5.98
C MET A 250 10.97 6.53 -6.14
N GLY A 251 11.79 6.59 -5.09
CA GLY A 251 13.13 6.02 -5.08
C GLY A 251 13.11 4.49 -5.21
N ALA A 252 12.31 3.81 -4.39
CA ALA A 252 12.15 2.36 -4.46
C ALA A 252 11.55 1.91 -5.81
N CYS A 253 10.61 2.67 -6.39
CA CYS A 253 10.08 2.41 -7.72
C CYS A 253 11.17 2.48 -8.80
N LEU A 254 11.96 3.56 -8.83
CA LEU A 254 13.05 3.73 -9.80
C LEU A 254 14.10 2.63 -9.67
N VAL A 255 14.58 2.39 -8.45
CA VAL A 255 15.56 1.32 -8.16
C VAL A 255 14.98 -0.04 -8.53
N GLY A 256 13.72 -0.31 -8.17
CA GLY A 256 13.02 -1.56 -8.48
C GLY A 256 12.91 -1.81 -9.98
N ILE A 257 12.57 -0.79 -10.79
CA ILE A 257 12.52 -0.90 -12.24
C ILE A 257 13.89 -1.25 -12.83
N VAL A 258 14.96 -0.59 -12.35
CA VAL A 258 16.33 -0.85 -12.81
C VAL A 258 16.76 -2.27 -12.47
N LEU A 259 16.59 -2.69 -11.21
CA LEU A 259 16.93 -4.04 -10.76
C LEU A 259 16.11 -5.11 -11.48
N MET A 260 14.81 -4.88 -11.67
CA MET A 260 13.93 -5.76 -12.45
C MET A 260 14.43 -5.89 -13.89
N HIS A 261 14.83 -4.80 -14.54
CA HIS A 261 15.38 -4.85 -15.90
C HIS A 261 16.62 -5.75 -16.00
N PHE A 262 17.57 -5.59 -15.08
CA PHE A 262 18.77 -6.42 -15.05
C PHE A 262 18.46 -7.89 -14.73
N ALA A 263 17.58 -8.14 -13.76
CA ALA A 263 17.15 -9.49 -13.41
C ALA A 263 16.49 -10.18 -14.61
N LEU A 264 15.58 -9.51 -15.30
CA LEU A 264 14.90 -10.07 -16.48
C LEU A 264 15.84 -10.31 -17.67
N LYS A 265 16.92 -9.52 -17.83
CA LYS A 265 17.91 -9.72 -18.89
C LYS A 265 18.78 -10.96 -18.67
N ARG A 266 19.15 -11.25 -17.42
CA ARG A 266 20.03 -12.37 -17.07
C ARG A 266 19.31 -13.72 -17.03
N GLN A 267 17.98 -13.73 -17.07
CA GLN A 267 17.21 -14.96 -17.00
C GLN A 267 17.13 -15.65 -18.36
N GLU A 268 17.51 -16.92 -18.41
CA GLU A 268 17.12 -17.82 -19.49
C GLU A 268 15.62 -18.07 -19.39
N LEU A 269 14.95 -18.11 -20.56
CA LEU A 269 13.49 -18.17 -20.62
C LEU A 269 13.00 -19.59 -20.53
#